data_AF-A0A2A4QXY2-F1
#
_entry.id   AF-A0A2A4QXY2-F1
#
_cell.length_a   1.000
_cell.length_b   1.000
_cell.length_c   1.000
_cell.angle_alpha   90.00
_cell.angle_beta   90.00
_cell.angle_gamma   90.00
#
_symmetry.space_group_name_H-M   'P 1'
#
loop_
_entity.id
_entity.type
_entity.pdbx_description
1 polymer ?
#
loop_
_entity_poly.entity_id
_entity_poly.type
_entity_poly.pdbx_seq_one_letter_code
_entity_poly.pdbx_strand_id
1 'polypeptide(L)' 'MAVGYATLYGDTCGGFNALKDVYKTTVYDLSRWRNEQSPVIPENIITRAPSAELRPDQTDEDSLPPY' A
#
# COMPACT_ATOMS: atom_id res chain seq x y z
N MET A 1 -7.25 -3.36 -7.35
CA MET A 1 -6.87 -4.73 -6.92
C MET A 1 -6.62 -5.63 -8.14
N ALA A 2 -5.49 -5.46 -8.83
CA ALA A 2 -5.29 -6.11 -10.14
C ALA A 2 -4.69 -7.54 -10.04
N VAL A 3 -3.84 -7.79 -9.04
CA VAL A 3 -3.04 -9.02 -8.94
C VAL A 3 -3.53 -10.01 -7.89
N GLY A 4 -4.64 -9.72 -7.22
CA GLY A 4 -5.22 -10.63 -6.21
C GLY A 4 -4.36 -10.85 -4.96
N TYR A 5 -3.35 -10.00 -4.71
CA TYR A 5 -2.47 -10.09 -3.54
C TYR A 5 -3.20 -9.61 -2.27
N ALA A 6 -4.01 -10.50 -1.73
CA ALA A 6 -4.84 -10.28 -0.56
C ALA A 6 -5.26 -11.63 0.05
N THR A 7 -5.70 -11.60 1.30
CA THR A 7 -6.38 -12.73 1.93
C THR A 7 -7.89 -12.63 1.66
N LEU A 8 -8.46 -13.65 1.03
CA LEU A 8 -9.91 -13.73 0.86
C LEU A 8 -10.59 -13.76 2.23
N TYR A 9 -11.60 -12.92 2.41
CA TYR A 9 -12.27 -12.68 3.70
C TYR A 9 -11.37 -12.10 4.81
N GLY A 10 -10.16 -11.63 4.46
CA GLY A 10 -9.23 -10.94 5.35
C GLY A 10 -9.25 -9.43 5.13
N ASP A 11 -8.12 -8.89 4.69
CA ASP A 11 -7.85 -7.46 4.49
C ASP A 11 -8.79 -6.78 3.48
N THR A 12 -9.43 -7.56 2.60
CA THR A 12 -10.39 -7.05 1.61
C THR A 12 -11.80 -6.85 2.17
N CYS A 13 -12.09 -7.30 3.38
CA CYS A 13 -13.41 -7.16 4.02
C CYS A 13 -13.70 -5.71 4.42
N GLY A 14 -14.71 -5.10 3.79
CA GLY A 14 -15.22 -3.79 4.15
C GLY A 14 -16.41 -3.38 3.28
N GLY A 15 -17.18 -2.36 3.72
CA GLY A 15 -18.34 -1.87 2.97
C GLY A 15 -17.97 -1.00 1.76
N PHE A 16 -16.88 -0.25 1.85
CA PHE A 16 -16.36 0.61 0.78
C PHE A 16 -14.84 0.74 0.90
N ASN A 17 -14.14 0.73 -0.24
CA ASN A 17 -12.70 0.95 -0.31
C ASN A 17 -12.40 2.12 -1.25
N ALA A 18 -11.96 3.24 -0.67
CA ALA A 18 -11.70 4.48 -1.39
C ALA A 18 -10.51 4.41 -2.36
N LEU A 19 -9.59 3.45 -2.17
CA LEU A 19 -8.36 3.32 -2.95
C LEU A 19 -8.36 2.08 -3.87
N LYS A 20 -9.47 1.33 -3.96
CA LYS A 20 -9.50 0.03 -4.65
C LYS A 20 -9.09 0.07 -6.12
N ASP A 21 -9.32 1.21 -6.77
CA ASP A 21 -9.09 1.46 -8.20
C ASP A 21 -7.83 2.31 -8.46
N VAL A 22 -7.00 2.52 -7.43
CA VAL A 22 -5.78 3.31 -7.51
C VAL A 22 -4.56 2.39 -7.48
N TYR A 23 -3.62 2.58 -8.40
CA TYR A 23 -2.36 1.83 -8.41
C TYR A 23 -1.48 2.22 -7.23
N LYS A 24 -0.66 1.28 -6.76
CA LYS A 24 0.24 1.50 -5.62
C LYS A 24 1.20 2.67 -5.85
N THR A 25 1.75 2.80 -7.05
CA THR A 25 2.58 3.94 -7.47
C THR A 25 1.84 5.28 -7.33
N THR A 26 0.58 5.33 -7.77
CA THR A 26 -0.27 6.53 -7.59
C THR A 26 -0.57 6.83 -6.13
N VAL A 27 -0.71 5.81 -5.26
CA VAL A 27 -0.87 6.03 -3.82
C VAL A 27 0.38 6.72 -3.24
N TYR A 28 1.58 6.31 -3.66
CA TYR A 28 2.82 6.98 -3.23
C TYR A 28 2.87 8.45 -3.68
N ASP A 29 2.49 8.74 -4.92
CA ASP A 29 2.45 10.11 -5.43
C ASP A 29 1.41 10.97 -4.68
N LEU A 30 0.24 10.40 -4.40
CA LEU A 30 -0.80 11.05 -3.61
C LEU A 30 -0.33 11.34 -2.17
N SER A 31 0.40 10.42 -1.54
CA SER A 31 0.97 10.62 -0.21
C SER A 31 1.98 11.77 -0.19
N ARG A 32 2.85 11.87 -1.20
CA ARG A 32 3.82 12.99 -1.33
C ARG A 32 3.10 14.31 -1.54
N TRP A 33 2.17 14.36 -2.49
CA TRP A 33 1.34 15.54 -2.73
C TRP A 33 0.59 15.99 -1.47
N ARG A 34 0.03 15.05 -0.69
CA ARG A 34 -0.66 15.38 0.56
C ARG A 34 0.27 16.02 1.58
N ASN A 35 1.52 15.54 1.66
CA ASN A 35 2.53 16.08 2.57
C ASN A 35 3.04 17.46 2.17
N GLU A 36 3.02 17.82 0.88
CA GLU A 36 3.30 19.19 0.42
C GLU A 36 2.30 20.19 0.98
N GLN A 37 1.03 19.79 1.15
CA GLN A 37 0.00 20.65 1.73
C GLN A 37 0.15 20.79 3.25
N SER A 38 0.48 19.68 3.93
CA SER A 38 0.79 19.64 5.36
C SER A 38 1.43 18.28 5.69
N PRO A 39 2.57 18.23 6.39
CA PRO A 39 3.32 17.00 6.63
C PRO A 39 2.63 16.13 7.68
N VAL A 40 1.66 15.32 7.24
CA VAL A 40 0.85 14.47 8.11
C VAL A 40 1.20 12.99 8.02
N ILE A 41 1.80 12.55 6.91
CA ILE A 41 2.28 11.18 6.72
C ILE A 41 3.77 11.16 7.08
N PRO A 42 4.22 10.37 8.06
CA PRO A 42 5.65 10.26 8.36
C PRO A 42 6.46 9.73 7.17
N GLU A 43 7.65 10.30 6.93
CA GLU A 43 8.48 9.94 5.78
C GLU A 43 8.87 8.45 5.75
N ASN A 44 9.04 7.83 6.92
CA ASN A 44 9.33 6.40 7.04
C ASN A 44 8.17 5.51 6.53
N ILE A 45 6.92 5.98 6.55
CA ILE A 45 5.78 5.24 5.99
C ILE A 45 5.80 5.25 4.46
N ILE A 46 6.35 6.30 3.85
CA ILE A 46 6.45 6.45 2.39
C ILE A 46 7.67 5.70 1.85
N THR A 47 8.78 5.70 2.59
CA THR A 47 10.07 5.13 2.15
C THR A 47 10.26 3.66 2.50
N ARG A 48 9.56 3.14 3.53
CA ARG A 48 9.60 1.72 3.86
C ARG A 48 9.01 0.88 2.72
N ALA A 49 9.63 -0.27 2.44
CA ALA A 49 9.15 -1.22 1.46
C ALA A 49 7.72 -1.70 1.79
N PRO A 50 6.86 -1.92 0.78
CA PRO A 50 5.55 -2.57 0.98
C PRO A 50 5.70 -3.94 1.63
N SER A 51 4.88 -4.21 2.64
CA SER A 51 4.84 -5.50 3.33
C SER A 51 3.47 -5.74 3.94
N ALA A 52 3.00 -6.99 3.88
CA ALA A 52 1.87 -7.47 4.67
C ALA A 52 2.22 -7.75 6.15
N GLU A 53 3.51 -7.73 6.51
CA GLU A 53 4.02 -7.92 7.89
C GLU A 53 3.54 -9.23 8.56
N LEU A 54 3.30 -10.30 7.80
CA LEU A 54 2.82 -11.60 8.31
C LEU A 54 3.95 -12.49 8.84
N ARG A 55 5.20 -12.18 8.51
CA ARG A 55 6.41 -12.84 9.02
C ARG A 55 7.61 -11.87 9.02
N PRO A 56 8.70 -12.16 9.76
CA PRO A 56 9.90 -11.34 9.77
C PRO A 56 10.47 -11.11 8.36
N ASP A 57 10.94 -9.88 8.13
CA ASP A 57 11.62 -9.43 6.90
C ASP A 57 10.84 -9.60 5.59
N GLN A 58 9.51 -9.81 5.68
CA GLN A 58 8.66 -9.96 4.50
C GLN A 58 8.59 -8.67 3.67
N THR A 59 8.62 -8.81 2.34
CA THR A 59 8.22 -7.77 1.40
C THR A 59 7.14 -8.27 0.44
N ASP A 60 6.36 -7.36 -0.15
CA ASP A 60 5.39 -7.74 -1.18
C ASP A 60 6.08 -8.27 -2.45
N GLU A 61 7.25 -7.73 -2.76
CA GLU A 61 8.08 -8.12 -3.92
C GLU A 61 8.65 -9.54 -3.80
N ASP A 62 8.60 -10.16 -2.61
CA ASP A 62 8.89 -11.58 -2.44
C ASP A 62 7.92 -12.46 -3.25
N SER A 63 6.73 -11.95 -3.57
CA SER A 63 5.65 -12.67 -4.25
C SER A 63 5.17 -11.98 -5.53
N LEU A 64 5.57 -10.73 -5.76
CA LEU A 64 5.11 -9.88 -6.85
C LEU A 64 6.30 -9.26 -7.62
N PRO A 65 6.11 -8.87 -8.89
CA PRO A 65 7.02 -7.94 -9.54
C PRO A 65 7.04 -6.58 -8.82
N PRO A 66 8.08 -5.74 -9.02
CA PRO A 66 8.11 -4.38 -8.51
C PRO A 66 6.89 -3.55 -8.96
N TYR A 67 6.44 -2.66 -8.06
CA TYR A 67 5.23 -1.83 -8.26
C TYR A 67 5.39 -0.68 -9.25
#